data_AF-A0A3D2C8U6-F1
#
_entry.id   AF-A0A3D2C8U6-F1
#
_cell.length_a   1.000
_cell.length_b   1.000
_cell.length_c   1.000
_cell.angle_alpha   90.00
_cell.angle_beta   90.00
_cell.angle_gamma   90.00
#
_symmetry.space_group_name_H-M   'P 1'
#
loop_
_entity.id
_entity.type
_entity.pdbx_description
1 polymer ?
#
loop_
_entity_poly.entity_id
_entity_poly.type
_entity_poly.pdbx_seq_one_letter_code
_entity_poly.pdbx_strand_id
1 'polypeptide(L)'
;MTLIPQSMLNRLSAAYRAVASPSVLHRLERTVIRLSMLGLALHLLLVALARAQVLPPSLTAALGTSFLAALYTPFSFILFFEVLQLVLTLPASMTVSLGKQFEIVSLIILRGVFKDVAKFDALASIGRQQDALTDILWNMGGGVGMFALVAAFYHVSLRSPRPTVVRPLGTLPARVANFVAHKRTLAMMLAALLFILAAGHLGAWCLDRYEVLVLGHTSVLDVDRIFYLDLFTVMVFVDVAVLLLSMELDSAYPMVFRNAGYVIATILLRFSLSLDTPWAVALALLAVLFGVVVAGTHRYWQWLLDTQLEEQPSPVAFETDTGSHPPITAPEPHEHTH
;
A
#
# COMPACT_ATOMS: atom_id res chain seq x y z
N MET A 1 -14.11 6.73 -27.36
CA MET A 1 -15.30 7.53 -27.04
C MET A 1 -15.20 7.92 -25.56
N THR A 2 -14.60 9.08 -25.25
CA THR A 2 -14.32 9.52 -23.87
C THR A 2 -15.30 10.64 -23.50
N LEU A 3 -16.26 10.35 -22.63
CA LEU A 3 -17.33 11.26 -22.20
C LEU A 3 -16.91 12.29 -21.12
N ILE A 4 -15.62 12.35 -20.76
CA ILE A 4 -15.13 13.27 -19.71
C ILE A 4 -14.19 14.31 -20.35
N PRO A 5 -14.45 15.63 -20.18
CA PRO A 5 -13.57 16.67 -20.68
C PRO A 5 -12.16 16.55 -20.08
N GLN A 6 -11.12 16.60 -20.92
CA GLN A 6 -9.72 16.52 -20.44
C GLN A 6 -9.37 17.62 -19.42
N SER A 7 -10.00 18.79 -19.50
CA SER A 7 -9.86 19.88 -18.52
C SER A 7 -10.37 19.49 -17.12
N MET A 8 -11.43 18.68 -17.03
CA MET A 8 -11.99 18.19 -15.77
C MET A 8 -11.08 17.13 -15.14
N LEU A 9 -10.55 16.21 -15.95
CA LEU A 9 -9.55 15.22 -15.51
C LEU A 9 -8.24 15.88 -15.03
N ASN A 10 -7.81 16.95 -15.70
CA ASN A 10 -6.63 17.72 -15.30
C ASN A 10 -6.83 18.48 -13.98
N ARG A 11 -8.03 19.01 -13.73
CA ARG A 11 -8.35 19.66 -12.44
C ARG A 11 -8.43 18.65 -11.29
N LEU A 12 -9.09 17.51 -11.51
CA LEU A 12 -9.21 16.45 -10.52
C LEU A 12 -7.84 15.84 -10.17
N SER A 13 -6.99 15.63 -11.18
CA SER A 13 -5.63 15.14 -10.98
C SER A 13 -4.73 16.16 -10.28
N ALA A 14 -4.88 17.46 -10.58
CA ALA A 14 -4.16 18.51 -9.84
C ALA A 14 -4.58 18.55 -8.36
N ALA A 15 -5.88 18.44 -8.08
CA ALA A 15 -6.40 18.38 -6.71
C ALA A 15 -5.89 17.15 -5.94
N TYR A 16 -5.97 15.95 -6.55
CA TYR A 16 -5.43 14.74 -5.95
C TYR A 16 -3.91 14.84 -5.69
N ARG A 17 -3.13 15.33 -6.66
CA ARG A 17 -1.67 15.50 -6.49
C ARG A 17 -1.31 16.54 -5.43
N ALA A 18 -2.13 17.57 -5.24
CA ALA A 18 -1.93 18.54 -4.16
C ALA A 18 -2.15 17.88 -2.79
N VAL A 19 -3.25 17.11 -2.63
CA VAL A 19 -3.59 16.42 -1.38
C VAL A 19 -2.61 15.28 -1.07
N ALA A 20 -2.22 14.49 -2.07
CA ALA A 20 -1.27 13.37 -1.94
C ALA A 20 0.21 13.80 -2.03
N SER A 21 0.51 15.10 -1.94
CA SER A 21 1.89 15.58 -1.99
C SER A 21 2.66 15.17 -0.72
N PRO A 22 3.96 14.84 -0.80
CA PRO A 22 4.76 14.46 0.37
C PRO A 22 4.72 15.50 1.49
N SER A 23 4.68 16.79 1.12
CA SER A 23 4.59 17.91 2.05
C SER A 23 3.28 17.93 2.83
N VAL A 24 2.15 17.61 2.19
CA VAL A 24 0.84 17.54 2.85
C VAL A 24 0.77 16.32 3.76
N LEU A 25 1.24 15.16 3.30
CA LEU A 25 1.31 13.94 4.12
C LEU A 25 2.14 14.15 5.39
N HIS A 26 3.30 14.81 5.29
CA HIS A 26 4.14 15.09 6.46
C HIS A 26 3.50 16.11 7.43
N ARG A 27 2.79 17.12 6.90
CA ARG A 27 2.02 18.06 7.73
C ARG A 27 0.86 17.34 8.44
N LEU A 28 0.16 16.46 7.73
CA LEU A 28 -0.93 15.68 8.28
C LEU A 28 -0.42 14.73 9.38
N GLU A 29 0.68 14.03 9.16
CA GLU A 29 1.36 13.18 10.15
C GLU A 29 1.64 13.96 11.45
N ARG A 30 2.31 15.12 11.35
CA ARG A 30 2.59 15.97 12.51
C ARG A 30 1.32 16.46 13.21
N THR A 31 0.27 16.74 12.45
CA THR A 31 -1.01 17.21 12.98
C THR A 31 -1.72 16.11 13.75
N VAL A 32 -1.77 14.90 13.18
CA VAL A 32 -2.32 13.71 13.83
C VAL A 32 -1.57 13.39 15.11
N ILE A 33 -0.23 13.45 15.12
CA ILE A 33 0.56 13.21 16.33
C ILE A 33 0.22 14.25 17.42
N ARG A 34 0.10 15.54 17.06
CA ARG A 34 -0.30 16.59 18.02
C ARG A 34 -1.71 16.39 18.55
N LEU A 35 -2.66 16.05 17.68
CA LEU A 35 -4.04 15.74 18.08
C LEU A 35 -4.10 14.49 18.97
N SER A 36 -3.27 13.48 18.69
CA SER A 36 -3.16 12.26 19.50
C SER A 36 -2.64 12.57 20.90
N MET A 37 -1.61 13.41 21.02
CA MET A 37 -1.07 13.85 22.32
C MET A 37 -2.10 14.69 23.10
N LEU A 38 -2.77 15.64 22.43
CA LEU A 38 -3.82 16.45 23.04
C LEU A 38 -5.00 15.57 23.49
N GLY A 39 -5.43 14.63 22.65
CA GLY A 39 -6.50 13.68 22.93
C GLY A 39 -6.17 12.78 24.11
N LEU A 40 -4.94 12.28 24.20
CA LEU A 40 -4.47 11.52 25.36
C LEU A 40 -4.55 12.34 26.66
N ALA A 41 -4.01 13.57 26.64
CA ALA A 41 -4.04 14.45 27.81
C ALA A 41 -5.47 14.77 28.25
N LEU A 42 -6.36 15.07 27.30
CA LEU A 42 -7.77 15.33 27.57
C LEU A 42 -8.48 14.08 28.11
N HIS A 43 -8.25 12.91 27.53
CA HIS A 43 -8.87 11.67 27.99
C HIS A 43 -8.41 11.31 29.41
N LEU A 44 -7.12 11.47 29.73
CA LEU A 44 -6.62 11.29 31.09
C LEU A 44 -7.28 12.26 32.09
N LEU A 45 -7.45 13.53 31.71
CA LEU A 45 -8.16 14.51 32.53
C LEU A 45 -9.61 14.08 32.77
N LEU A 46 -10.31 13.63 31.74
CA LEU A 46 -11.69 13.17 31.83
C LEU A 46 -11.82 11.93 32.73
N VAL A 47 -10.91 10.95 32.62
CA VAL A 47 -10.88 9.78 33.51
C VAL A 47 -10.61 10.20 34.96
N ALA A 48 -9.72 11.17 35.20
CA ALA A 48 -9.46 11.69 36.54
C ALA A 48 -10.71 12.35 37.15
N LEU A 49 -11.44 13.17 36.36
CA LEU A 49 -12.69 13.79 36.78
C LEU A 49 -13.81 12.76 37.01
N ALA A 50 -13.86 11.70 36.20
CA ALA A 50 -14.81 10.59 36.36
C ALA A 50 -14.59 9.86 37.69
N ARG A 51 -13.33 9.56 38.04
CA ARG A 51 -12.98 8.95 39.33
C ARG A 51 -13.28 9.86 40.52
N ALA A 52 -13.13 11.17 40.35
CA ALA A 52 -13.49 12.16 41.36
C ALA A 52 -15.01 12.37 41.52
N GLN A 53 -15.85 11.63 40.77
CA GLN A 53 -17.31 11.74 40.77
C GLN A 53 -17.83 13.15 40.40
N VAL A 54 -17.03 13.91 39.64
CA VAL A 54 -17.39 15.26 39.18
C VAL A 54 -18.27 15.21 37.92
N LEU A 55 -18.16 14.14 37.12
CA LEU A 55 -18.88 13.98 35.87
C LEU A 55 -20.24 13.29 36.07
N PRO A 56 -21.26 13.59 35.22
CA PRO A 56 -22.54 12.89 35.24
C PRO A 56 -22.39 11.37 35.10
N PRO A 57 -23.27 10.56 35.70
CA PRO A 57 -23.17 9.09 35.66
C PRO A 57 -23.12 8.50 34.25
N SER A 58 -23.85 9.10 33.29
CA SER A 58 -23.84 8.69 31.88
C SER A 58 -22.47 8.85 31.23
N LEU A 59 -21.77 9.95 31.52
CA LEU A 59 -20.45 10.25 30.97
C LEU A 59 -19.36 9.43 31.66
N THR A 60 -19.48 9.21 32.96
CA THR A 60 -18.60 8.32 33.75
C THR A 60 -18.71 6.87 33.26
N ALA A 61 -19.91 6.39 32.93
CA ALA A 61 -20.10 5.06 32.35
C ALA A 61 -19.48 4.92 30.95
N ALA A 62 -19.53 5.98 30.13
CA ALA A 62 -18.97 5.98 28.78
C ALA A 62 -17.44 6.07 28.75
N LEU A 63 -16.82 6.88 29.64
CA LEU A 63 -15.36 7.05 29.71
C LEU A 63 -14.66 5.91 30.46
N GLY A 64 -15.38 5.25 31.37
CA GLY A 64 -14.79 4.31 32.32
C GLY A 64 -13.93 5.01 33.38
N THR A 65 -13.28 4.21 34.21
CA THR A 65 -12.43 4.69 35.33
C THR A 65 -10.98 4.24 35.24
N SER A 66 -10.62 3.49 34.20
CA SER A 66 -9.27 3.00 33.97
C SER A 66 -8.41 4.06 33.29
N PHE A 67 -7.24 4.36 33.86
CA PHE A 67 -6.25 5.21 33.18
C PHE A 67 -5.65 4.52 31.95
N LEU A 68 -5.64 3.17 31.90
CA LEU A 68 -5.16 2.44 30.73
C LEU A 68 -6.09 2.64 29.53
N ALA A 69 -7.39 2.86 29.75
CA ALA A 69 -8.34 3.15 28.67
C ALA A 69 -7.96 4.42 27.87
N ALA A 70 -7.29 5.40 28.51
CA ALA A 70 -6.85 6.62 27.84
C ALA A 70 -5.82 6.37 26.73
N LEU A 71 -5.10 5.23 26.78
CA LEU A 71 -4.19 4.81 25.72
C LEU A 71 -4.92 4.58 24.40
N TYR A 72 -6.18 4.17 24.41
CA TYR A 72 -6.95 3.90 23.18
C TYR A 72 -7.04 5.11 22.23
N THR A 73 -7.11 6.33 22.77
CA THR A 73 -7.31 7.56 21.99
C THR A 73 -6.16 7.87 21.04
N PRO A 74 -4.89 8.01 21.48
CA PRO A 74 -3.79 8.26 20.56
C PRO A 74 -3.62 7.12 19.55
N PHE A 75 -3.86 5.86 19.94
CA PHE A 75 -3.76 4.74 18.99
C PHE A 75 -4.85 4.78 17.92
N SER A 76 -6.07 5.17 18.27
CA SER A 76 -7.16 5.33 17.30
C SER A 76 -6.88 6.43 16.27
N PHE A 77 -6.34 7.58 16.70
CA PHE A 77 -5.95 8.65 15.78
C PHE A 77 -4.82 8.22 14.83
N ILE A 78 -3.83 7.51 15.36
CA ILE A 78 -2.71 6.98 14.58
C ILE A 78 -3.21 5.94 13.57
N LEU A 79 -4.03 4.98 14.00
CA LEU A 79 -4.60 3.93 13.14
C LEU A 79 -5.42 4.55 12.00
N PHE A 80 -6.27 5.52 12.30
CA PHE A 80 -7.04 6.24 11.29
C PHE A 80 -6.13 6.86 10.22
N PHE A 81 -5.05 7.51 10.64
CA PHE A 81 -4.08 8.09 9.71
C PHE A 81 -3.33 7.05 8.89
N GLU A 82 -2.97 5.90 9.47
CA GLU A 82 -2.32 4.82 8.75
C GLU A 82 -3.23 4.21 7.67
N VAL A 83 -4.51 4.02 7.98
CA VAL A 83 -5.52 3.59 6.99
C VAL A 83 -5.65 4.63 5.87
N LEU A 84 -5.64 5.92 6.21
CA LEU A 84 -5.65 7.01 5.21
C LEU A 84 -4.37 7.00 4.34
N GLN A 85 -3.21 6.71 4.90
CA GLN A 85 -1.97 6.55 4.11
C GLN A 85 -2.03 5.34 3.20
N LEU A 86 -2.64 4.23 3.64
CA LEU A 86 -2.83 3.02 2.86
C LEU A 86 -3.74 3.26 1.64
N VAL A 87 -4.70 4.19 1.77
CA VAL A 87 -5.48 4.75 0.66
C VAL A 87 -4.63 5.60 -0.29
N LEU A 88 -3.83 6.53 0.24
CA LEU A 88 -3.13 7.53 -0.56
C LEU A 88 -1.87 6.99 -1.28
N THR A 89 -1.40 5.79 -0.92
CA THR A 89 -0.19 5.15 -1.49
C THR A 89 -0.45 4.35 -2.78
N LEU A 90 -1.68 4.33 -3.30
CA LEU A 90 -2.07 3.61 -4.52
C LEU A 90 -1.29 3.90 -5.84
N PRO A 91 -0.62 5.04 -6.10
CA PRO A 91 -0.09 5.34 -7.45
C PRO A 91 1.40 5.00 -7.71
N ALA A 92 2.09 4.22 -6.88
CA ALA A 92 3.49 3.81 -7.15
C ALA A 92 3.59 2.47 -7.91
N SER A 93 4.78 2.10 -8.41
CA SER A 93 4.98 0.78 -9.05
C SER A 93 4.52 -0.35 -8.12
N MET A 94 3.88 -1.39 -8.68
CA MET A 94 3.20 -2.45 -7.90
C MET A 94 4.07 -3.03 -6.78
N THR A 95 5.35 -3.33 -7.05
CA THR A 95 6.29 -3.86 -6.06
C THR A 95 6.59 -2.89 -4.91
N VAL A 96 6.84 -1.61 -5.22
CA VAL A 96 7.18 -0.60 -4.21
C VAL A 96 5.96 -0.24 -3.37
N SER A 97 4.80 -0.10 -4.02
CA SER A 97 3.53 0.14 -3.32
C SER A 97 3.19 -1.02 -2.37
N LEU A 98 3.29 -2.27 -2.85
CA LEU A 98 3.03 -3.45 -2.03
C LEU A 98 3.97 -3.54 -0.82
N GLY A 99 5.28 -3.34 -1.01
CA GLY A 99 6.25 -3.32 0.08
C GLY A 99 5.91 -2.27 1.14
N LYS A 100 5.49 -1.07 0.71
CA LYS A 100 5.06 -0.01 1.63
C LYS A 100 3.77 -0.35 2.37
N GLN A 101 2.81 -1.00 1.71
CA GLN A 101 1.60 -1.48 2.38
C GLN A 101 1.91 -2.54 3.44
N PHE A 102 2.83 -3.47 3.15
CA PHE A 102 3.28 -4.44 4.14
C PHE A 102 3.93 -3.77 5.36
N GLU A 103 4.76 -2.75 5.16
CA GLU A 103 5.31 -1.95 6.28
C GLU A 103 4.20 -1.30 7.11
N ILE A 104 3.26 -0.59 6.46
CA ILE A 104 2.17 0.10 7.14
C ILE A 104 1.35 -0.90 7.96
N VAL A 105 0.95 -2.03 7.38
CA VAL A 105 0.14 -3.03 8.07
C VAL A 105 0.91 -3.75 9.18
N SER A 106 2.22 -4.00 9.01
CA SER A 106 3.04 -4.54 10.09
C SER A 106 3.06 -3.63 11.32
N LEU A 107 3.11 -2.30 11.11
CA LEU A 107 3.06 -1.31 12.18
C LEU A 107 1.67 -1.21 12.81
N ILE A 108 0.59 -1.29 12.01
CA ILE A 108 -0.79 -1.33 12.51
C ILE A 108 -0.97 -2.51 13.47
N ILE A 109 -0.57 -3.72 13.07
CA ILE A 109 -0.69 -4.93 13.91
C ILE A 109 0.13 -4.80 15.19
N LEU A 110 1.39 -4.37 15.07
CA LEU A 110 2.26 -4.20 16.24
C LEU A 110 1.68 -3.20 17.25
N ARG A 111 1.06 -2.12 16.75
CA ARG A 111 0.40 -1.11 17.59
C ARG A 111 -0.90 -1.60 18.20
N GLY A 112 -1.55 -2.60 17.61
CA GLY A 112 -2.74 -3.28 18.15
C GLY A 112 -2.53 -3.79 19.58
N VAL A 113 -1.30 -4.16 19.94
CA VAL A 113 -0.91 -4.55 21.32
C VAL A 113 -1.34 -3.50 22.34
N PHE A 114 -1.15 -2.21 22.05
CA PHE A 114 -1.51 -1.16 23.00
C PHE A 114 -3.02 -0.94 23.11
N LYS A 115 -3.78 -1.19 22.04
CA LYS A 115 -5.25 -1.20 22.07
C LYS A 115 -5.73 -2.31 23.01
N ASP A 116 -5.11 -3.48 22.96
CA ASP A 116 -5.49 -4.59 23.84
C ASP A 116 -5.06 -4.34 25.29
N VAL A 117 -3.91 -3.70 25.52
CA VAL A 117 -3.50 -3.23 26.86
C VAL A 117 -4.50 -2.22 27.44
N ALA A 118 -5.09 -1.37 26.60
CA ALA A 118 -6.08 -0.39 27.03
C ALA A 118 -7.40 -1.03 27.52
N LYS A 119 -7.66 -2.31 27.21
CA LYS A 119 -8.85 -3.05 27.68
C LYS A 119 -8.76 -3.45 29.15
N PHE A 120 -7.58 -3.42 29.77
CA PHE A 120 -7.43 -3.79 31.17
C PHE A 120 -7.84 -2.63 32.10
N ASP A 121 -8.59 -2.96 33.15
CA ASP A 121 -8.92 -2.00 34.21
C ASP A 121 -7.69 -1.61 35.05
N ALA A 122 -6.81 -2.58 35.30
CA ALA A 122 -5.56 -2.39 36.00
C ALA A 122 -4.54 -3.44 35.57
N LEU A 123 -3.24 -3.14 35.68
CA LEU A 123 -2.19 -4.14 35.38
C LEU A 123 -2.34 -5.43 36.21
N ALA A 124 -2.89 -5.33 37.42
CA ALA A 124 -3.16 -6.48 38.28
C ALA A 124 -4.27 -7.42 37.75
N SER A 125 -5.11 -6.99 36.80
CA SER A 125 -6.14 -7.83 36.18
C SER A 125 -5.66 -8.61 34.97
N ILE A 126 -4.43 -8.38 34.48
CA ILE A 126 -3.89 -9.02 33.26
C ILE A 126 -4.00 -10.55 33.31
N GLY A 127 -3.62 -11.17 34.44
CA GLY A 127 -3.68 -12.63 34.59
C GLY A 127 -5.10 -13.22 34.65
N ARG A 128 -6.14 -12.38 34.82
CA ARG A 128 -7.54 -12.80 34.89
C ARG A 128 -8.28 -12.66 33.56
N GLN A 129 -7.76 -11.87 32.62
CA GLN A 129 -8.36 -11.62 31.30
C GLN A 129 -7.55 -12.36 30.22
N GLN A 130 -7.76 -13.67 30.11
CA GLN A 130 -6.99 -14.54 29.22
C GLN A 130 -7.18 -14.20 27.74
N ASP A 131 -8.37 -13.73 27.33
CA ASP A 131 -8.65 -13.35 25.94
C ASP A 131 -7.80 -12.15 25.50
N ALA A 132 -7.80 -11.07 26.29
CA ALA A 132 -7.00 -9.87 25.98
C ALA A 132 -5.49 -10.16 26.02
N LEU A 133 -5.04 -11.04 26.93
CA LEU A 133 -3.65 -11.49 26.96
C LEU A 133 -3.30 -12.29 25.68
N THR A 134 -4.21 -13.13 25.21
CA THR A 134 -4.02 -13.92 23.99
C THR A 134 -3.94 -13.02 22.75
N ASP A 135 -4.80 -12.00 22.67
CA ASP A 135 -4.76 -11.00 21.59
C ASP A 135 -3.42 -10.26 21.56
N ILE A 136 -2.92 -9.86 22.73
CA ILE A 136 -1.60 -9.23 22.87
C ILE A 136 -0.50 -10.12 22.32
N LEU A 137 -0.48 -11.41 22.70
CA LEU A 137 0.54 -12.35 22.24
C LEU A 137 0.51 -12.53 20.72
N TRP A 138 -0.69 -12.62 20.14
CA TRP A 138 -0.86 -12.69 18.68
C TRP A 138 -0.39 -11.40 17.99
N ASN A 139 -0.75 -10.23 18.51
CA ASN A 139 -0.34 -8.95 17.92
C ASN A 139 1.18 -8.72 18.06
N MET A 140 1.78 -9.11 19.18
CA MET A 140 3.23 -9.06 19.38
C MET A 140 3.98 -10.01 18.43
N GLY A 141 3.62 -11.30 18.44
CA GLY A 141 4.26 -12.31 17.60
C GLY A 141 4.02 -12.04 16.11
N GLY A 142 2.80 -11.62 15.78
CA GLY A 142 2.38 -11.19 14.46
C GLY A 142 3.16 -9.99 13.94
N GLY A 143 3.29 -8.93 14.75
CA GLY A 143 4.06 -7.74 14.38
C GLY A 143 5.53 -8.05 14.08
N VAL A 144 6.17 -8.87 14.91
CA VAL A 144 7.56 -9.32 14.68
C VAL A 144 7.65 -10.23 13.44
N GLY A 145 6.73 -11.18 13.30
CA GLY A 145 6.68 -12.07 12.13
C GLY A 145 6.46 -11.30 10.82
N MET A 146 5.56 -10.33 10.83
CA MET A 146 5.32 -9.42 9.71
C MET A 146 6.58 -8.64 9.36
N PHE A 147 7.25 -8.04 10.36
CA PHE A 147 8.50 -7.32 10.14
C PHE A 147 9.58 -8.19 9.47
N ALA A 148 9.74 -9.43 9.94
CA ALA A 148 10.65 -10.40 9.33
C ALA A 148 10.28 -10.75 7.88
N LEU A 149 8.98 -10.97 7.60
CA LEU A 149 8.49 -11.26 6.25
C LEU A 149 8.61 -10.05 5.32
N VAL A 150 8.38 -8.83 5.80
CA VAL A 150 8.60 -7.59 5.04
C VAL A 150 10.07 -7.46 4.66
N ALA A 151 10.98 -7.71 5.62
CA ALA A 151 12.41 -7.72 5.34
C ALA A 151 12.79 -8.78 4.28
N ALA A 152 12.21 -9.98 4.36
CA ALA A 152 12.38 -11.03 3.36
C ALA A 152 11.84 -10.59 1.99
N PHE A 153 10.67 -9.94 1.94
CA PHE A 153 10.08 -9.41 0.71
C PHE A 153 11.03 -8.42 0.02
N TYR A 154 11.57 -7.46 0.78
CA TYR A 154 12.53 -6.51 0.24
C TYR A 154 13.83 -7.17 -0.23
N HIS A 155 14.35 -8.12 0.55
CA HIS A 155 15.54 -8.88 0.19
C HIS A 155 15.37 -9.63 -1.14
N VAL A 156 14.21 -10.23 -1.38
CA VAL A 156 13.91 -10.97 -2.61
C VAL A 156 13.62 -10.02 -3.77
N SER A 157 12.83 -8.96 -3.52
CA SER A 157 12.28 -8.07 -4.55
C SER A 157 13.23 -6.96 -5.01
N LEU A 158 14.15 -6.49 -4.16
CA LEU A 158 15.07 -5.38 -4.48
C LEU A 158 16.46 -5.85 -4.96
N ARG A 159 16.77 -7.14 -4.86
CA ARG A 159 18.05 -7.72 -5.34
C ARG A 159 18.01 -8.18 -6.81
N SER A 160 17.05 -7.74 -7.61
CA SER A 160 17.07 -8.05 -9.06
C SER A 160 18.39 -7.56 -9.67
N PRO A 161 19.21 -8.45 -10.26
CA PRO A 161 20.59 -8.13 -10.70
C PRO A 161 20.72 -7.17 -11.88
N ARG A 162 19.64 -6.56 -12.37
CA ARG A 162 19.72 -5.59 -13.45
C ARG A 162 18.78 -4.44 -13.16
N PRO A 163 19.22 -3.17 -13.31
CA PRO A 163 18.27 -2.12 -13.57
C PRO A 163 17.53 -2.57 -14.82
N THR A 164 16.25 -2.90 -14.69
CA THR A 164 15.34 -2.83 -15.83
C THR A 164 15.69 -1.51 -16.46
N VAL A 165 16.23 -1.52 -17.68
CA VAL A 165 16.57 -0.30 -18.40
C VAL A 165 15.29 0.51 -18.43
N VAL A 166 15.17 1.45 -17.51
CA VAL A 166 14.17 2.50 -17.55
C VAL A 166 14.68 3.33 -18.71
N ARG A 167 14.30 2.92 -19.92
CA ARG A 167 14.53 3.73 -21.11
C ARG A 167 13.96 5.11 -20.76
N PRO A 168 14.78 6.17 -20.82
CA PRO A 168 14.32 7.52 -20.55
C PRO A 168 13.04 7.76 -21.34
N LEU A 169 12.06 8.42 -20.72
CA LEU A 169 10.73 8.66 -21.28
C LEU A 169 10.76 9.27 -22.71
N GLY A 170 11.89 9.86 -23.11
CA GLY A 170 12.16 10.38 -24.45
C GLY A 170 12.55 9.38 -25.54
N THR A 171 12.70 8.07 -25.24
CA THR A 171 13.12 7.03 -26.22
C THR A 171 12.07 5.93 -26.42
N LEU A 172 10.89 6.09 -25.84
CA LEU A 172 9.76 5.19 -26.08
C LEU A 172 9.01 5.64 -27.35
N PRO A 173 8.57 4.70 -28.21
CA PRO A 173 7.68 5.04 -29.33
C PRO A 173 6.47 5.82 -28.80
N ALA A 174 6.03 6.86 -29.51
CA ALA A 174 4.95 7.76 -29.07
C ALA A 174 3.66 7.04 -28.59
N ARG A 175 3.42 5.81 -29.07
CA ARG A 175 2.33 4.93 -28.59
C ARG A 175 2.48 4.50 -27.12
N VAL A 176 3.68 4.20 -26.63
CA VAL A 176 3.91 3.75 -25.25
C VAL A 176 3.81 4.91 -24.26
N ALA A 177 4.27 6.11 -24.65
CA ALA A 177 4.13 7.32 -23.83
C ALA A 177 2.66 7.72 -23.64
N ASN A 178 1.85 7.65 -24.70
CA ASN A 178 0.41 7.90 -24.61
C ASN A 178 -0.31 6.80 -23.80
N PHE A 179 0.11 5.54 -23.89
CA PHE A 179 -0.48 4.43 -23.14
C PHE A 179 -0.16 4.47 -21.63
N VAL A 180 1.07 4.87 -21.27
CA VAL A 180 1.46 5.16 -19.87
C VAL A 180 0.67 6.35 -19.31
N ALA A 181 0.35 7.35 -20.13
CA ALA A 181 -0.50 8.47 -19.72
C ALA A 181 -1.95 8.03 -19.42
N HIS A 182 -2.52 7.10 -20.20
CA HIS A 182 -3.86 6.56 -19.95
C HIS A 182 -3.92 5.72 -18.67
N LYS A 183 -2.88 4.89 -18.40
CA LYS A 183 -2.73 4.13 -17.14
C LYS A 183 -2.72 5.05 -15.91
N ARG A 184 -2.02 6.18 -16.02
CA ARG A 184 -1.94 7.18 -14.94
C ARG A 184 -3.28 7.88 -14.73
N THR A 185 -4.00 8.22 -15.80
CA THR A 185 -5.30 8.89 -15.73
C THR A 185 -6.36 8.01 -15.07
N LEU A 186 -6.40 6.73 -15.39
CA LEU A 186 -7.32 5.77 -14.76
C LEU A 186 -7.02 5.53 -13.28
N ALA A 187 -5.75 5.28 -12.92
CA ALA A 187 -5.35 5.16 -11.53
C ALA A 187 -5.67 6.44 -10.72
N MET A 188 -5.51 7.62 -11.33
CA MET A 188 -5.88 8.90 -10.72
C MET A 188 -7.39 9.08 -10.57
N MET A 189 -8.19 8.64 -11.54
CA MET A 189 -9.66 8.67 -11.43
C MET A 189 -10.16 7.75 -10.31
N LEU A 190 -9.59 6.54 -10.19
CA LEU A 190 -9.92 5.62 -9.11
C LEU A 190 -9.49 6.17 -7.74
N ALA A 191 -8.31 6.76 -7.64
CA ALA A 191 -7.85 7.37 -6.40
C ALA A 191 -8.70 8.58 -6.00
N ALA A 192 -9.15 9.38 -6.96
CA ALA A 192 -10.05 10.50 -6.71
C ALA A 192 -11.45 10.04 -6.26
N LEU A 193 -12.01 9.00 -6.90
CA LEU A 193 -13.25 8.37 -6.49
C LEU A 193 -13.15 7.86 -5.03
N LEU A 194 -12.04 7.21 -4.72
CA LEU A 194 -11.80 6.66 -3.39
C LEU A 194 -11.63 7.76 -2.33
N PHE A 195 -11.01 8.88 -2.68
CA PHE A 195 -10.94 10.05 -1.79
C PHE A 195 -12.32 10.64 -1.51
N ILE A 196 -13.19 10.74 -2.52
CA ILE A 196 -14.56 11.24 -2.36
C ILE A 196 -15.36 10.31 -1.44
N LEU A 197 -15.26 8.99 -1.65
CA LEU A 197 -15.92 8.00 -0.81
C LEU A 197 -15.40 8.06 0.63
N ALA A 198 -14.08 8.08 0.83
CA ALA A 198 -13.48 8.19 2.16
C ALA A 198 -13.90 9.49 2.88
N ALA A 199 -13.93 10.63 2.17
CA ALA A 199 -14.40 11.90 2.73
C ALA A 199 -15.90 11.86 3.07
N GLY A 200 -16.72 11.20 2.26
CA GLY A 200 -18.15 10.99 2.52
C GLY A 200 -18.41 10.15 3.76
N HIS A 201 -17.75 8.99 3.87
CA HIS A 201 -17.84 8.13 5.06
C HIS A 201 -17.29 8.82 6.31
N LEU A 202 -16.23 9.63 6.19
CA LEU A 202 -15.70 10.40 7.31
C LEU A 202 -16.68 11.49 7.76
N GLY A 203 -17.35 12.15 6.81
CA GLY A 203 -18.39 13.13 7.10
C GLY A 203 -19.58 12.52 7.84
N ALA A 204 -20.06 11.36 7.38
CA ALA A 204 -21.11 10.60 8.05
C ALA A 204 -20.69 10.17 9.47
N TRP A 205 -19.47 9.62 9.61
CA TRP A 205 -18.91 9.25 10.92
C TRP A 205 -18.86 10.44 11.90
N CYS A 206 -18.43 11.62 11.44
CA CYS A 206 -18.42 12.84 12.25
C CYS A 206 -19.83 13.27 12.70
N LEU A 207 -20.82 13.17 11.81
CA LEU A 207 -22.21 13.51 12.10
C LEU A 207 -22.81 12.53 13.12
N ASP A 208 -22.64 11.23 12.92
CA ASP A 208 -23.11 10.19 13.84
C ASP A 208 -22.49 10.38 15.24
N ARG A 209 -21.19 10.68 15.32
CA ARG A 209 -20.51 10.95 16.60
C ARG A 209 -21.02 12.23 17.27
N TYR A 210 -21.33 13.26 16.50
CA TYR A 210 -21.91 14.49 17.02
C TYR A 210 -23.31 14.26 17.60
N GLU A 211 -24.16 13.48 16.91
CA GLU A 211 -25.49 13.12 17.40
C GLU A 211 -25.43 12.29 18.68
N VAL A 212 -24.51 11.32 18.78
CA VAL A 212 -24.32 10.54 20.02
C VAL A 212 -23.88 11.45 21.18
N LEU A 213 -22.94 12.37 20.95
CA LEU A 213 -22.39 13.23 22.00
C LEU A 213 -23.38 14.29 22.49
N VAL A 214 -24.20 14.87 21.59
CA VAL A 214 -25.09 16.00 21.89
C VAL A 214 -26.51 15.56 22.19
N LEU A 215 -27.04 14.58 21.45
CA LEU A 215 -28.44 14.14 21.56
C LEU A 215 -28.61 12.90 22.43
N GLY A 216 -27.53 12.32 22.97
CA GLY A 216 -27.58 11.18 23.88
C GLY A 216 -28.13 9.89 23.27
N HIS A 217 -28.16 9.78 21.93
CA HIS A 217 -28.64 8.59 21.26
C HIS A 217 -27.64 7.44 21.43
N THR A 218 -28.09 6.32 21.98
CA THR A 218 -27.30 5.10 22.18
C THR A 218 -27.32 4.23 20.93
N SER A 219 -26.87 4.73 19.78
CA SER A 219 -26.51 3.84 18.68
C SER A 219 -25.15 3.22 18.99
N VAL A 220 -25.19 2.09 19.70
CA VAL A 220 -24.03 1.24 20.08
C VAL A 220 -23.46 0.46 18.88
N LEU A 221 -23.73 0.91 17.65
CA LEU A 221 -23.06 0.35 16.48
C LEU A 221 -21.65 0.91 16.44
N ASP A 222 -20.65 0.05 16.31
CA ASP A 222 -19.24 0.42 16.10
C ASP A 222 -19.12 1.31 14.84
N VAL A 223 -19.38 2.61 14.98
CA VAL A 223 -19.32 3.60 13.89
C VAL A 223 -17.93 3.57 13.24
N ASP A 224 -16.90 3.32 14.07
CA ASP A 224 -15.53 3.11 13.62
C ASP A 224 -15.43 1.89 12.70
N ARG A 225 -16.01 0.74 13.09
CA ARG A 225 -15.96 -0.50 12.30
C ARG A 225 -16.69 -0.37 10.97
N ILE A 226 -17.86 0.27 10.96
CA ILE A 226 -18.63 0.49 9.72
C ILE A 226 -17.83 1.36 8.74
N PHE A 227 -17.25 2.47 9.22
CA PHE A 227 -16.38 3.33 8.43
C PHE A 227 -15.21 2.55 7.80
N TYR A 228 -14.50 1.75 8.59
CA TYR A 228 -13.34 1.00 8.10
C TYR A 228 -13.72 -0.11 7.11
N LEU A 229 -14.81 -0.85 7.35
CA LEU A 229 -15.27 -1.94 6.48
C LEU A 229 -15.65 -1.44 5.09
N ASP A 230 -16.39 -0.33 5.00
CA ASP A 230 -16.78 0.26 3.73
C ASP A 230 -15.56 0.76 2.94
N LEU A 231 -14.64 1.43 3.63
CA LEU A 231 -13.41 1.94 3.03
C LEU A 231 -12.50 0.80 2.51
N PHE A 232 -12.35 -0.29 3.26
CA PHE A 232 -11.58 -1.45 2.81
C PHE A 232 -12.23 -2.16 1.62
N THR A 233 -13.55 -2.27 1.61
CA THR A 233 -14.32 -2.87 0.50
C THR A 233 -14.09 -2.10 -0.80
N VAL A 234 -14.23 -0.77 -0.75
CA VAL A 234 -13.95 0.10 -1.92
C VAL A 234 -12.51 -0.07 -2.40
N MET A 235 -11.56 -0.22 -1.49
CA MET A 235 -10.15 -0.34 -1.85
C MET A 235 -9.81 -1.69 -2.53
N VAL A 236 -10.49 -2.78 -2.16
CA VAL A 236 -10.41 -4.07 -2.88
C VAL A 236 -10.85 -3.93 -4.34
N PHE A 237 -11.97 -3.26 -4.60
CA PHE A 237 -12.45 -3.03 -5.98
C PHE A 237 -11.44 -2.24 -6.82
N VAL A 238 -10.78 -1.26 -6.21
CA VAL A 238 -9.73 -0.48 -6.87
C VAL A 238 -8.53 -1.35 -7.22
N ASP A 239 -8.06 -2.22 -6.32
CA ASP A 239 -6.93 -3.09 -6.62
C ASP A 239 -7.25 -4.07 -7.78
N VAL A 240 -8.48 -4.61 -7.81
CA VAL A 240 -8.94 -5.47 -8.92
C VAL A 240 -8.98 -4.69 -10.24
N ALA A 241 -9.47 -3.45 -10.23
CA ALA A 241 -9.47 -2.63 -11.43
C ALA A 241 -8.05 -2.29 -11.92
N VAL A 242 -7.12 -2.03 -10.99
CA VAL A 242 -5.69 -1.83 -11.32
C VAL A 242 -5.08 -3.11 -11.92
N LEU A 243 -5.46 -4.29 -11.43
CA LEU A 243 -5.04 -5.57 -12.02
C LEU A 243 -5.51 -5.72 -13.46
N LEU A 244 -6.81 -5.54 -13.70
CA LEU A 244 -7.40 -5.67 -15.03
C LEU A 244 -6.71 -4.74 -16.04
N LEU A 245 -6.42 -3.49 -15.62
CA LEU A 245 -5.64 -2.56 -16.42
C LEU A 245 -4.20 -3.06 -16.64
N SER A 246 -3.54 -3.64 -15.63
CA SER A 246 -2.20 -4.19 -15.82
C SER A 246 -2.16 -5.34 -16.84
N MET A 247 -3.22 -6.15 -16.95
CA MET A 247 -3.28 -7.25 -17.91
C MET A 247 -3.46 -6.78 -19.36
N GLU A 248 -4.10 -5.63 -19.56
CA GLU A 248 -4.21 -4.99 -20.89
C GLU A 248 -2.86 -4.43 -21.38
N LEU A 249 -1.90 -4.24 -20.47
CA LEU A 249 -0.66 -3.50 -20.71
C LEU A 249 0.60 -4.36 -20.88
N ASP A 250 0.68 -5.50 -20.19
CA ASP A 250 1.86 -6.39 -20.20
C ASP A 250 1.49 -7.75 -20.82
N SER A 251 2.14 -8.14 -21.91
CA SER A 251 1.89 -9.44 -22.58
C SER A 251 2.79 -10.58 -22.09
N ALA A 252 3.81 -10.28 -21.29
CA ALA A 252 4.74 -11.29 -20.78
C ALA A 252 4.16 -11.99 -19.53
N TYR A 253 3.88 -13.28 -19.66
CA TYR A 253 3.33 -14.13 -18.59
C TYR A 253 3.98 -13.91 -17.19
N PRO A 254 5.33 -13.85 -17.03
CA PRO A 254 5.94 -13.69 -15.72
C PRO A 254 5.65 -12.34 -15.04
N MET A 255 5.41 -11.29 -15.83
CA MET A 255 5.05 -9.97 -15.32
C MET A 255 3.58 -9.93 -14.91
N VAL A 256 2.71 -10.51 -15.74
CA VAL A 256 1.27 -10.64 -15.45
C VAL A 256 1.03 -11.45 -14.18
N PHE A 257 1.68 -12.60 -14.04
CA PHE A 257 1.57 -13.46 -12.86
C PHE A 257 2.01 -12.74 -11.59
N ARG A 258 3.17 -12.05 -11.61
CA ARG A 258 3.67 -11.28 -10.47
C ARG A 258 2.70 -10.16 -10.08
N ASN A 259 2.22 -9.39 -11.05
CA ASN A 259 1.31 -8.27 -10.78
C ASN A 259 -0.05 -8.76 -10.25
N ALA A 260 -0.57 -9.88 -10.75
CA ALA A 260 -1.76 -10.54 -10.23
C ALA A 260 -1.57 -11.02 -8.78
N GLY A 261 -0.45 -11.70 -8.51
CA GLY A 261 -0.11 -12.14 -7.16
C GLY A 261 0.01 -10.97 -6.18
N TYR A 262 0.56 -9.84 -6.60
CA TYR A 262 0.65 -8.64 -5.75
C TYR A 262 -0.71 -8.02 -5.44
N VAL A 263 -1.62 -8.01 -6.40
CA VAL A 263 -3.00 -7.55 -6.17
C VAL A 263 -3.71 -8.48 -5.18
N ILE A 264 -3.58 -9.80 -5.36
CA ILE A 264 -4.14 -10.78 -4.42
C ILE A 264 -3.55 -10.59 -3.01
N ALA A 265 -2.23 -10.38 -2.90
CA ALA A 265 -1.58 -10.11 -1.62
C ALA A 265 -2.17 -8.85 -0.95
N THR A 266 -2.38 -7.76 -1.69
CA THR A 266 -3.03 -6.56 -1.16
C THR A 266 -4.46 -6.84 -0.71
N ILE A 267 -5.26 -7.57 -1.49
CA ILE A 267 -6.65 -7.91 -1.13
C ILE A 267 -6.69 -8.72 0.18
N LEU A 268 -5.83 -9.73 0.32
CA LEU A 268 -5.72 -10.51 1.56
C LEU A 268 -5.30 -9.63 2.75
N LEU A 269 -4.35 -8.72 2.51
CA LEU A 269 -3.89 -7.76 3.52
C LEU A 269 -5.02 -6.83 3.96
N ARG A 270 -5.88 -6.36 3.04
CA ARG A 270 -7.06 -5.56 3.39
C ARG A 270 -8.07 -6.33 4.19
N PHE A 271 -8.36 -7.56 3.75
CA PHE A 271 -9.29 -8.41 4.46
C PHE A 271 -8.82 -8.69 5.89
N SER A 272 -7.50 -8.77 6.11
CA SER A 272 -6.92 -8.90 7.45
C SER A 272 -7.26 -7.74 8.38
N LEU A 273 -7.37 -6.51 7.87
CA LEU A 273 -7.70 -5.32 8.67
C LEU A 273 -9.19 -5.23 9.06
N SER A 274 -10.04 -6.04 8.41
CA SER A 274 -11.47 -6.13 8.70
C SER A 274 -11.83 -7.20 9.74
N LEU A 275 -10.86 -8.04 10.11
CA LEU A 275 -11.05 -9.15 11.06
C LEU A 275 -10.51 -8.76 12.44
N ASP A 276 -10.96 -9.51 13.45
CA ASP A 276 -10.40 -9.44 14.80
C ASP A 276 -9.23 -10.42 14.96
N THR A 277 -8.38 -10.17 15.95
CA THR A 277 -7.33 -11.11 16.38
C THR A 277 -7.98 -12.42 16.85
N PRO A 278 -7.45 -13.61 16.50
CA PRO A 278 -6.17 -13.89 15.85
C PRO A 278 -6.19 -13.91 14.31
N TRP A 279 -7.37 -13.95 13.68
CA TRP A 279 -7.51 -14.15 12.25
C TRP A 279 -6.94 -13.00 11.42
N ALA A 280 -7.06 -11.76 11.93
CA ALA A 280 -6.39 -10.60 11.36
C ALA A 280 -4.88 -10.84 11.20
N VAL A 281 -4.21 -11.25 12.26
CA VAL A 281 -2.75 -11.50 12.26
C VAL A 281 -2.37 -12.64 11.34
N ALA A 282 -3.09 -13.77 11.42
CA ALA A 282 -2.80 -14.96 10.61
C ALA A 282 -2.93 -14.66 9.11
N LEU A 283 -3.98 -13.93 8.73
CA LEU A 283 -4.22 -13.58 7.34
C LEU A 283 -3.21 -12.54 6.81
N ALA A 284 -2.81 -11.57 7.65
CA ALA A 284 -1.78 -10.62 7.29
C ALA A 284 -0.43 -11.31 7.03
N LEU A 285 -0.03 -12.23 7.92
CA LEU A 285 1.19 -13.03 7.75
C LEU A 285 1.13 -13.84 6.44
N LEU A 286 -0.01 -14.48 6.17
CA LEU A 286 -0.22 -15.23 4.93
C LEU A 286 -0.12 -14.33 3.70
N ALA A 287 -0.70 -13.13 3.74
CA ALA A 287 -0.66 -12.16 2.64
C ALA A 287 0.78 -11.73 2.31
N VAL A 288 1.58 -11.39 3.32
CA VAL A 288 2.99 -11.02 3.12
C VAL A 288 3.80 -12.21 2.64
N LEU A 289 3.63 -13.37 3.27
CA LEU A 289 4.32 -14.60 2.85
C LEU A 289 4.00 -14.94 1.39
N PHE A 290 2.74 -14.85 0.97
CA PHE A 290 2.34 -15.03 -0.41
C PHE A 290 3.05 -14.04 -1.34
N GLY A 291 3.11 -12.75 -0.96
CA GLY A 291 3.87 -11.74 -1.70
C GLY A 291 5.36 -12.08 -1.84
N VAL A 292 6.00 -12.60 -0.79
CA VAL A 292 7.39 -13.08 -0.80
C VAL A 292 7.56 -14.24 -1.77
N VAL A 293 6.66 -15.23 -1.74
CA VAL A 293 6.70 -16.40 -2.63
C VAL A 293 6.51 -15.98 -4.09
N VAL A 294 5.57 -15.08 -4.38
CA VAL A 294 5.37 -14.51 -5.73
C VAL A 294 6.63 -13.78 -6.22
N ALA A 295 7.26 -12.97 -5.36
CA ALA A 295 8.51 -12.31 -5.70
C ALA A 295 9.65 -13.32 -5.98
N GLY A 296 9.74 -14.38 -5.17
CA GLY A 296 10.75 -15.43 -5.28
C GLY A 296 10.60 -16.25 -6.56
N THR A 297 9.38 -16.67 -6.89
CA THR A 297 9.10 -17.43 -8.11
C THR A 297 9.36 -16.60 -9.37
N HIS A 298 8.98 -15.32 -9.36
CA HIS A 298 9.29 -14.40 -10.45
C HIS A 298 10.80 -14.26 -10.68
N ARG A 299 11.58 -14.11 -9.61
CA ARG A 299 13.04 -14.02 -9.68
C ARG A 299 13.67 -15.31 -10.21
N TYR A 300 13.19 -16.46 -9.75
CA TYR A 300 13.66 -17.76 -10.23
C TYR A 300 13.40 -17.94 -11.74
N TRP A 301 12.22 -17.53 -12.21
CA TRP A 301 11.91 -17.56 -13.64
C TRP A 301 12.84 -16.66 -14.46
N GLN A 302 13.17 -15.46 -13.98
CA GLN A 302 14.11 -14.56 -14.64
C GLN A 302 15.51 -15.16 -14.73
N TRP A 303 15.99 -15.77 -13.64
CA TRP A 303 17.29 -16.45 -13.62
C TRP A 303 17.37 -17.61 -14.63
N LEU A 304 16.28 -18.39 -14.77
CA LEU A 304 16.21 -19.47 -15.75
C LEU A 304 16.32 -18.94 -17.19
N LEU A 305 15.63 -17.84 -17.51
CA LEU A 305 15.71 -17.19 -18.82
C LEU A 305 17.12 -16.67 -19.11
N ASP A 306 17.78 -16.03 -18.14
CA ASP A 306 19.13 -15.49 -18.30
C ASP A 306 20.16 -16.61 -18.59
N THR A 307 20.04 -17.74 -17.89
CA THR A 307 20.94 -18.90 -18.08
C THR A 307 20.82 -19.49 -19.49
N GLN A 308 19.60 -19.55 -20.04
CA GLN A 308 19.35 -20.07 -21.39
C GLN A 308 19.86 -19.13 -22.49
N LEU A 309 20.00 -17.82 -22.22
CA LEU A 309 20.53 -16.84 -23.16
C LEU A 309 22.07 -16.83 -23.22
N GLU A 310 22.74 -17.19 -22.12
CA GLU A 310 24.20 -17.31 -22.07
C GLU A 310 24.72 -18.58 -22.77
N GLU A 311 23.90 -19.64 -22.86
CA GLU A 311 24.27 -20.90 -23.54
C GLU A 311 24.11 -20.86 -25.08
N GLN A 312 23.43 -19.85 -25.65
CA GLN A 312 23.35 -19.72 -27.10
C GLN A 312 24.63 -19.08 -27.67
N PRO A 313 25.39 -19.76 -28.54
CA PRO A 313 26.57 -19.17 -29.15
C PRO A 313 26.15 -17.97 -30.00
N SER A 314 26.87 -16.85 -29.84
CA SER A 314 26.67 -15.64 -30.66
C SER A 314 26.57 -16.04 -32.14
N PRO A 315 25.62 -15.49 -32.92
CA PRO A 315 25.66 -15.68 -34.36
C PRO A 315 27.04 -15.20 -34.81
N VAL A 316 27.80 -16.12 -35.39
CA VAL A 316 29.14 -15.86 -35.93
C VAL A 316 29.02 -14.59 -36.76
N ALA A 317 29.69 -13.52 -36.32
CA ALA A 317 29.83 -12.33 -37.15
C ALA A 317 30.41 -12.84 -38.46
N PHE A 318 29.64 -12.75 -39.55
CA PHE A 318 30.19 -12.90 -40.88
C PHE A 318 31.20 -11.77 -41.01
N GLU A 319 32.45 -12.10 -40.73
CA GLU A 319 33.61 -11.29 -41.02
C GLU A 319 33.55 -11.08 -42.53
N THR A 320 33.04 -9.92 -42.96
CA THR A 320 33.20 -9.47 -44.32
C THR A 320 34.71 -9.33 -44.53
N ASP A 321 35.28 -10.33 -45.19
CA ASP A 321 36.64 -10.31 -45.71
C ASP A 321 36.80 -9.09 -46.63
N THR A 322 37.19 -7.97 -46.04
CA THR A 322 37.71 -6.81 -46.75
C THR A 322 39.22 -6.90 -46.69
N GLY A 323 39.82 -7.75 -47.52
CA GLY A 323 41.28 -7.83 -47.52
C GLY A 323 41.93 -8.69 -48.61
N SER A 324 41.75 -8.34 -49.90
CA SER A 324 42.85 -8.10 -50.86
C SER A 324 42.42 -8.32 -52.33
N HIS A 325 42.01 -7.25 -53.01
CA HIS A 325 42.13 -7.19 -54.47
C HIS A 325 43.41 -6.42 -54.82
N PRO A 326 44.32 -6.96 -55.65
CA PRO A 326 45.46 -6.20 -56.14
C PRO A 326 44.98 -5.10 -57.10
N PRO A 327 45.74 -3.99 -57.25
CA PRO A 327 45.33 -2.88 -58.11
C PRO A 327 45.37 -3.33 -59.58
N ILE A 328 44.26 -3.13 -60.29
CA ILE A 328 44.16 -3.31 -61.74
C ILE A 328 45.05 -2.23 -62.40
N THR A 329 46.22 -2.64 -62.89
CA THR A 329 47.03 -1.85 -63.83
C THR A 329 46.31 -1.75 -65.17
N ALA A 330 46.12 -0.51 -65.65
CA ALA A 330 45.56 -0.21 -66.96
C ALA A 330 46.44 -0.80 -68.09
N PRO A 331 45.86 -1.29 -69.21
CA PRO A 331 46.66 -1.78 -70.32
C PRO A 331 47.18 -0.62 -71.18
N GLU A 332 48.48 -0.69 -71.53
CA GLU A 332 49.12 0.15 -72.55
C GLU A 332 48.48 -0.06 -73.94
N PRO A 333 48.44 0.98 -74.79
CA PRO A 333 47.97 0.85 -76.16
C PRO A 333 49.08 0.27 -77.04
N HIS A 334 48.91 -0.96 -77.52
CA HIS A 334 49.79 -1.51 -78.55
C HIS A 334 49.49 -0.90 -79.91
N GLU A 335 50.50 -0.18 -80.39
CA GLU A 335 50.70 0.33 -81.73
C GLU A 335 50.95 -0.83 -82.73
N HIS A 336 50.51 -0.61 -83.98
CA HIS A 336 50.52 -1.50 -85.14
C HIS A 336 51.83 -2.26 -85.42
N THR A 337 51.75 -3.46 -86.02
CA THR A 337 52.39 -3.76 -87.34
C THR A 337 52.12 -5.18 -87.88
N HIS A 338 51.99 -5.22 -89.22
CA HIS A 338 51.99 -6.33 -90.20
C HIS A 338 50.72 -7.12 -90.49
#